data_AF-A0A7T1Y7B8-F1
#
_entry.id   AF-A0A7T1Y7B8-F1
#
_cell.length_a   1.000
_cell.length_b   1.000
_cell.length_c   1.000
_cell.angle_alpha   90.00
_cell.angle_beta   90.00
_cell.angle_gamma   90.00
#
_symmetry.space_group_name_H-M   'P 1'
#
loop_
_entity.id
_entity.type
_entity.pdbx_description
1 polymer ?
#
loop_
_entity_poly.entity_id
_entity_poly.type
_entity_poly.pdbx_seq_one_letter_code
_entity_poly.pdbx_strand_id
1 'polypeptide(L)'
;MSRPLHGPLNLDDGLPLLGIAAWSGTGKTTLLEGLLPRLAARGLRVAVIKHAHHGFDVDQPGKDSHRLRQAGAAPMLVASRARWAMMMETPGLEEADLAQLIETVRGQDPDLVLVEGFKAWPLPKLELYREELGKTLRVAEDPWVKAVASQPPVSVPAGVDWLDLGDLEAIAEWVSAWPARWPSERAPRCLA
;
A
#
# COMPACT_ATOMS: atom_id res chain seq x y z
N MET A 1 8.32 9.45 26.11
CA MET A 1 8.20 9.47 24.64
C MET A 1 8.27 8.03 24.18
N SER A 2 7.15 7.46 23.72
CA SER A 2 7.08 6.06 23.30
C SER A 2 7.98 5.86 22.08
N ARG A 3 8.92 4.92 22.19
CA ARG A 3 9.74 4.44 21.07
C ARG A 3 8.78 3.98 19.95
N PRO A 4 8.99 4.34 18.68
CA PRO A 4 8.15 3.82 17.60
C PRO A 4 8.19 2.30 17.64
N LEU A 5 7.02 1.67 17.53
CA LEU A 5 6.84 0.20 17.61
C LEU A 5 7.48 -0.55 16.43
N HIS A 6 8.03 0.18 15.44
CA HIS A 6 8.55 -0.38 14.20
C HIS A 6 9.91 0.23 13.83
N GLY A 7 10.67 -0.50 13.00
CA GLY A 7 11.91 0.02 12.41
C GLY A 7 11.67 1.25 11.52
N PRO A 8 12.69 2.10 11.29
CA PRO A 8 12.55 3.23 10.37
C PRO A 8 12.30 2.72 8.94
N LEU A 9 11.34 3.33 8.26
CA LEU A 9 11.09 3.05 6.85
C LEU A 9 12.23 3.63 6.00
N ASN A 10 12.91 2.79 5.24
CA ASN A 10 13.95 3.25 4.32
C ASN A 10 13.31 3.69 2.98
N LEU A 11 13.31 4.99 2.72
CA LEU A 11 12.77 5.60 1.49
C LEU A 11 13.89 5.91 0.48
N ASP A 12 14.80 4.97 0.26
CA ASP A 12 15.88 5.11 -0.74
C ASP A 12 15.36 5.25 -2.18
N ASP A 13 16.25 5.60 -3.12
CA ASP A 13 15.90 5.79 -4.53
C ASP A 13 15.59 4.47 -5.26
N GLY A 14 15.94 3.33 -4.65
CA GLY A 14 15.93 2.03 -5.31
C GLY A 14 14.56 1.36 -5.36
N LEU A 15 13.60 1.82 -4.55
CA LEU A 15 12.24 1.24 -4.56
C LEU A 15 11.15 2.29 -4.27
N PRO A 16 10.44 2.77 -5.30
CA PRO A 16 9.29 3.65 -5.12
C PRO A 16 8.15 3.00 -4.33
N LEU A 17 7.63 3.73 -3.34
CA LEU A 17 6.49 3.33 -2.52
C LEU A 17 5.34 4.33 -2.67
N LEU A 18 4.09 3.84 -2.69
CA LEU A 18 2.91 4.70 -2.66
C LEU A 18 1.81 4.08 -1.79
N GLY A 19 1.43 4.76 -0.72
CA GLY A 19 0.31 4.38 0.13
C GLY A 19 -1.03 4.72 -0.52
N ILE A 20 -2.00 3.82 -0.42
CA ILE A 20 -3.40 4.08 -0.80
C ILE A 20 -4.21 4.29 0.47
N ALA A 21 -4.43 5.56 0.81
CA ALA A 21 -5.10 5.98 2.03
C ALA A 21 -6.60 6.19 1.76
N ALA A 22 -7.45 5.51 2.51
CA ALA A 22 -8.88 5.83 2.50
C ALA A 22 -9.56 5.31 3.77
N TRP A 23 -10.71 5.88 4.09
CA TRP A 23 -11.63 5.30 5.06
C TRP A 23 -12.15 3.93 4.60
N SER A 24 -12.71 3.16 5.52
CA SER A 24 -13.38 1.91 5.15
C SER A 24 -14.60 2.23 4.29
N GLY A 25 -14.87 1.42 3.28
CA GLY A 25 -15.99 1.64 2.35
C GLY A 25 -15.75 2.63 1.20
N THR A 26 -14.61 3.33 1.14
CA THR A 26 -14.33 4.31 0.06
C THR A 26 -14.05 3.67 -1.31
N GLY A 27 -13.82 2.35 -1.38
CA GLY A 27 -13.59 1.63 -2.63
C GLY A 27 -12.12 1.43 -3.03
N LYS A 28 -11.20 1.33 -2.05
CA LYS A 28 -9.76 1.07 -2.31
C LYS A 28 -9.53 -0.17 -3.16
N THR A 29 -10.17 -1.29 -2.81
CA THR A 29 -10.04 -2.54 -3.55
C THR A 29 -10.51 -2.36 -5.00
N THR A 30 -11.67 -1.73 -5.21
CA THR A 30 -12.20 -1.45 -6.55
C THR A 30 -11.26 -0.57 -7.37
N LEU A 31 -10.66 0.45 -6.76
CA LEU A 31 -9.65 1.27 -7.44
C LEU A 31 -8.43 0.42 -7.83
N LEU A 32 -7.87 -0.35 -6.90
CA LEU A 32 -6.69 -1.17 -7.14
C LEU A 32 -6.92 -2.25 -8.21
N GLU A 33 -8.08 -2.92 -8.19
CA GLU A 33 -8.50 -3.86 -9.23
C GLU A 33 -8.55 -3.22 -10.62
N GLY A 34 -8.98 -1.96 -10.70
CA GLY A 34 -9.00 -1.19 -11.94
C GLY A 34 -7.62 -0.69 -12.38
N LEU A 35 -6.77 -0.31 -11.43
CA LEU A 35 -5.44 0.26 -11.69
C LEU A 35 -4.40 -0.79 -12.08
N LEU A 36 -4.34 -1.93 -11.37
CA LEU A 36 -3.27 -2.92 -11.58
C LEU A 36 -3.15 -3.39 -13.04
N PRO A 37 -4.24 -3.73 -13.76
CA PRO A 37 -4.16 -4.09 -15.18
C PRO A 37 -3.67 -2.94 -16.07
N ARG A 38 -4.05 -1.70 -15.75
CA ARG A 38 -3.65 -0.49 -16.52
C ARG A 38 -2.18 -0.13 -16.33
N LEU A 39 -1.66 -0.32 -15.11
CA LEU A 39 -0.25 -0.15 -14.80
C LEU A 39 0.59 -1.24 -15.48
N ALA A 40 0.12 -2.49 -15.44
CA ALA A 40 0.77 -3.59 -16.15
C ALA A 40 0.78 -3.38 -17.67
N ALA A 41 -0.31 -2.87 -18.26
CA ALA A 41 -0.38 -2.52 -19.68
C ALA A 41 0.61 -1.41 -20.09
N ARG A 42 1.05 -0.59 -19.14
CA ARG A 42 2.09 0.44 -19.31
C ARG A 42 3.51 -0.09 -19.04
N GLY A 43 3.66 -1.39 -18.78
CA GLY A 43 4.94 -2.04 -18.53
C GLY A 43 5.46 -1.94 -17.10
N LEU A 44 4.66 -1.44 -16.14
CA LEU A 44 5.06 -1.40 -14.73
C LEU A 44 4.82 -2.74 -14.03
N ARG A 45 5.85 -3.25 -13.36
CA ARG A 45 5.75 -4.36 -12.41
C ARG A 45 5.41 -3.80 -11.04
N VAL A 46 4.16 -3.98 -10.64
CA VAL A 46 3.65 -3.45 -9.37
C VAL A 46 3.55 -4.56 -8.33
N ALA A 47 4.20 -4.38 -7.19
CA ALA A 47 3.94 -5.17 -5.99
C ALA A 47 2.85 -4.49 -5.14
N VAL A 48 2.08 -5.29 -4.39
CA VAL A 48 1.08 -4.77 -3.45
C VAL A 48 1.33 -5.35 -2.07
N ILE A 49 1.49 -4.48 -1.08
CA ILE A 49 1.51 -4.86 0.34
C ILE A 49 0.17 -4.42 0.93
N LYS A 50 -0.60 -5.38 1.45
CA LYS A 50 -1.94 -5.13 2.00
C LYS A 50 -1.99 -5.49 3.48
N HIS A 51 -2.49 -4.57 4.30
CA HIS A 51 -2.82 -4.86 5.69
C HIS A 51 -4.20 -5.52 5.80
N ALA A 52 -4.27 -6.71 6.41
CA ALA A 52 -5.53 -7.36 6.74
C ALA A 52 -6.05 -6.87 8.10
N HIS A 53 -7.37 -6.68 8.24
CA HIS A 53 -7.97 -6.22 9.50
C HIS A 53 -8.14 -7.33 10.55
N HIS A 54 -8.01 -8.60 10.14
CA HIS A 54 -8.11 -9.78 10.98
C HIS A 54 -7.06 -10.80 10.57
N GLY A 55 -6.81 -11.78 11.44
CA GLY A 55 -5.99 -12.95 11.09
C GLY A 55 -6.55 -13.66 9.86
N PHE A 56 -5.67 -14.22 9.05
CA PHE A 56 -6.01 -14.90 7.81
C PHE A 56 -5.10 -16.10 7.57
N ASP A 57 -5.62 -17.10 6.87
CA ASP A 57 -4.83 -18.21 6.35
C ASP A 57 -4.88 -18.18 4.82
N VAL A 58 -3.72 -18.31 4.18
CA VAL A 58 -3.61 -18.46 2.71
C VAL A 58 -3.78 -19.92 2.32
N ASP A 59 -3.33 -20.84 3.17
CA ASP A 59 -3.57 -22.26 3.02
C ASP A 59 -4.85 -22.72 3.72
N GLN A 60 -5.22 -23.98 3.53
CA GLN A 60 -6.49 -24.52 4.01
C GLN A 60 -6.34 -25.18 5.38
N PRO A 61 -7.11 -24.78 6.40
CA PRO A 61 -7.13 -25.44 7.69
C PRO A 61 -7.29 -26.97 7.59
N GLY A 62 -6.44 -27.68 8.33
CA GLY A 62 -6.43 -29.15 8.37
C GLY A 62 -5.70 -29.85 7.21
N LYS A 63 -5.26 -29.13 6.16
CA LYS A 63 -4.40 -29.69 5.09
C LYS A 63 -2.93 -29.68 5.50
N ASP A 64 -2.10 -30.36 4.72
CA ASP A 64 -0.70 -30.65 5.07
C ASP A 64 0.12 -29.38 5.34
N SER A 65 0.07 -28.37 4.47
CA SER A 65 0.81 -27.13 4.68
C SER A 65 0.39 -26.40 5.96
N HIS A 66 -0.92 -26.36 6.24
CA HIS A 66 -1.46 -25.73 7.44
C HIS A 66 -1.01 -26.50 8.68
N ARG A 67 -1.08 -27.83 8.66
CA ARG A 67 -0.62 -28.68 9.78
C ARG A 67 0.88 -28.52 10.03
N LEU A 68 1.71 -28.45 8.99
CA LEU A 68 3.15 -28.22 9.11
C LEU A 68 3.48 -26.83 9.66
N ARG A 69 2.79 -25.79 9.19
CA ARG A 69 2.92 -24.42 9.71
C ARG A 69 2.53 -24.34 11.18
N GLN A 70 1.38 -24.90 11.56
CA GLN A 70 0.93 -24.97 12.95
C GLN A 70 1.86 -25.82 13.84
N ALA A 71 2.61 -26.77 13.25
CA ALA A 71 3.64 -27.53 13.94
C ALA A 71 4.97 -26.76 14.09
N GLY A 72 5.09 -25.55 13.54
CA GLY A 72 6.23 -24.66 13.72
C GLY A 72 7.07 -24.37 12.47
N ALA A 73 6.67 -24.82 11.28
CA ALA A 73 7.38 -24.46 10.05
C ALA A 73 7.26 -22.95 9.75
N ALA A 74 8.39 -22.24 9.79
CA ALA A 74 8.44 -20.78 9.67
C ALA A 74 9.79 -20.34 9.01
N PRO A 75 9.79 -19.86 7.75
CA PRO A 75 8.64 -19.69 6.87
C PRO A 75 8.13 -21.02 6.28
N MET A 76 6.84 -21.03 5.90
CA MET A 76 6.22 -22.12 5.14
C MET A 76 6.03 -21.71 3.68
N LEU A 77 6.67 -22.44 2.75
CA LEU A 77 6.55 -22.21 1.30
C LEU A 77 5.72 -23.32 0.65
N VAL A 78 4.68 -22.95 -0.10
CA VAL A 78 3.85 -23.86 -0.88
C VAL A 78 3.93 -23.47 -2.34
N ALA A 79 4.27 -24.41 -3.22
CA ALA A 79 4.44 -24.14 -4.64
C ALA A 79 3.64 -25.13 -5.51
N SER A 80 3.24 -24.64 -6.68
CA SER A 80 2.60 -25.42 -7.75
C SER A 80 3.05 -24.86 -9.11
N ARG A 81 2.67 -25.51 -10.20
CA ARG A 81 2.90 -24.98 -11.56
C ARG A 81 2.25 -23.60 -11.79
N ALA A 82 1.14 -23.30 -11.10
CA ALA A 82 0.39 -22.07 -11.34
C ALA A 82 0.90 -20.87 -10.52
N ARG A 83 1.43 -21.13 -9.31
CA ARG A 83 1.86 -20.11 -8.34
C ARG A 83 2.53 -20.75 -7.14
N TRP A 84 3.18 -19.91 -6.34
CA TRP A 84 3.63 -20.23 -4.99
C TRP A 84 3.11 -19.19 -3.99
N ALA A 85 3.13 -19.55 -2.71
CA ALA A 85 2.79 -18.69 -1.58
C ALA A 85 3.79 -18.92 -0.45
N MET A 86 4.12 -17.86 0.28
CA MET A 86 4.93 -17.90 1.50
C MET A 86 4.10 -17.40 2.66
N MET A 87 4.09 -18.15 3.76
CA MET A 87 3.50 -17.73 5.02
C MET A 87 4.59 -17.59 6.08
N MET A 88 4.58 -16.47 6.78
CA MET A 88 5.49 -16.18 7.88
C MET A 88 4.65 -15.88 9.13
N GLU A 89 4.85 -16.68 10.17
CA GLU A 89 4.26 -16.42 11.49
C GLU A 89 5.01 -15.28 12.18
N THR A 90 4.29 -14.35 12.80
CA THR A 90 4.85 -13.22 13.55
C THR A 90 4.38 -13.21 15.01
N PRO A 91 4.65 -14.30 15.78
CA PRO A 91 4.16 -14.41 17.14
C PRO A 91 4.72 -13.30 18.03
N GLY A 92 3.86 -12.70 18.83
CA GLY A 92 4.24 -11.62 19.77
C GLY A 92 4.35 -10.23 19.14
N LEU A 93 4.10 -10.07 17.84
CA LEU A 93 3.91 -8.76 17.22
C LEU A 93 2.42 -8.38 17.26
N GLU A 94 2.12 -7.14 17.67
CA GLU A 94 0.75 -6.61 17.66
C GLU A 94 0.30 -6.23 16.23
N GLU A 95 1.23 -5.75 15.40
CA GLU A 95 0.99 -5.38 14.00
C GLU A 95 2.15 -5.83 13.11
N ALA A 96 1.87 -6.02 11.82
CA ALA A 96 2.89 -6.34 10.83
C ALA A 96 3.87 -5.16 10.64
N ASP A 97 5.17 -5.47 10.52
CA ASP A 97 6.22 -4.48 10.27
C ASP A 97 6.34 -4.21 8.76
N LEU A 98 5.85 -3.05 8.31
CA LEU A 98 5.90 -2.66 6.90
C LEU A 98 7.32 -2.63 6.35
N ALA A 99 8.33 -2.23 7.14
CA ALA A 99 9.71 -2.17 6.67
C ALA A 99 10.23 -3.58 6.32
N GLN A 100 9.90 -4.59 7.13
CA GLN A 100 10.25 -5.99 6.85
C GLN A 100 9.50 -6.55 5.62
N LEU A 101 8.23 -6.17 5.45
CA LEU A 101 7.44 -6.58 4.28
C LEU A 101 8.00 -5.99 2.98
N ILE A 102 8.47 -4.73 3.01
CA ILE A 102 9.11 -4.08 1.86
C ILE A 102 10.38 -4.82 1.45
N GLU A 103 11.25 -5.15 2.41
CA GLU A 103 12.48 -5.90 2.09
C GLU A 103 12.18 -7.30 1.53
N THR A 104 11.09 -7.92 1.98
CA THR A 104 10.63 -9.22 1.45
C THR A 104 10.24 -9.13 -0.03
N VAL A 105 9.57 -8.05 -0.46
CA VAL A 105 9.16 -7.88 -1.87
C VAL A 105 10.25 -7.26 -2.73
N ARG A 106 11.22 -6.55 -2.14
CA ARG A 106 12.31 -5.86 -2.86
C ARG A 106 13.08 -6.82 -3.78
N GLY A 107 13.37 -8.04 -3.32
CA GLY A 107 14.06 -9.07 -4.11
C GLY A 107 13.28 -9.61 -5.31
N GLN A 108 12.04 -9.17 -5.53
CA GLN A 108 11.25 -9.46 -6.74
C GLN A 108 11.37 -8.34 -7.78
N ASP A 109 12.22 -7.34 -7.52
CA ASP A 109 12.49 -6.19 -8.36
C ASP A 109 11.23 -5.45 -8.85
N PRO A 110 10.21 -5.13 -8.03
CA PRO A 110 9.09 -4.33 -8.52
C PRO A 110 9.53 -2.90 -8.87
N ASP A 111 8.89 -2.30 -9.88
CA ASP A 111 9.13 -0.90 -10.27
C ASP A 111 8.38 0.07 -9.33
N LEU A 112 7.36 -0.44 -8.63
CA LEU A 112 6.53 0.29 -7.67
C LEU A 112 5.91 -0.67 -6.64
N VAL A 113 5.88 -0.28 -5.37
CA VAL A 113 5.06 -0.94 -4.34
C VAL A 113 3.87 -0.07 -3.97
N LEU A 114 2.66 -0.60 -4.15
CA LEU A 114 1.44 -0.01 -3.59
C LEU A 114 1.19 -0.58 -2.19
N VAL A 115 0.98 0.30 -1.22
CA VAL A 115 0.72 -0.07 0.17
C VAL A 115 -0.74 0.24 0.51
N GLU A 116 -1.57 -0.80 0.62
CA GLU A 116 -2.97 -0.68 1.04
C GLU A 116 -3.09 -0.91 2.55
N GLY A 117 -3.51 0.12 3.28
CA GLY A 117 -3.56 0.07 4.74
C GLY A 117 -2.40 0.84 5.36
N PHE A 118 -1.84 0.35 6.47
CA PHE A 118 -0.68 0.95 7.14
C PHE A 118 -0.76 2.48 7.31
N LYS A 119 -1.95 3.00 7.67
CA LYS A 119 -2.26 4.45 7.59
C LYS A 119 -1.34 5.34 8.41
N ALA A 120 -0.79 4.82 9.50
CA ALA A 120 0.12 5.55 10.39
C ALA A 120 1.56 5.62 9.87
N TRP A 121 1.91 4.85 8.84
CA TRP A 121 3.27 4.80 8.35
C TRP A 121 3.66 6.06 7.55
N PRO A 122 4.89 6.56 7.72
CA PRO A 122 5.38 7.78 7.10
C PRO A 122 5.90 7.52 5.68
N LEU A 123 4.99 7.32 4.73
CA LEU A 123 5.31 7.23 3.30
C LEU A 123 4.33 8.06 2.46
N PRO A 124 4.71 8.50 1.24
CA PRO A 124 3.82 9.24 0.36
C PRO A 124 2.52 8.50 0.06
N LYS A 125 1.40 9.22 -0.02
CA LYS A 125 0.07 8.61 -0.15
C LYS A 125 -0.78 9.27 -1.24
N LEU A 126 -1.57 8.45 -1.93
CA LEU A 126 -2.78 8.85 -2.64
C LEU A 126 -3.97 8.65 -1.69
N GLU A 127 -4.63 9.74 -1.31
CA GLU A 127 -5.84 9.70 -0.49
C GLU A 127 -7.09 9.58 -1.38
N LEU A 128 -7.98 8.64 -1.05
CA LEU A 128 -9.30 8.55 -1.66
C LEU A 128 -10.35 9.14 -0.73
N TYR A 129 -11.22 9.98 -1.30
CA TYR A 129 -12.26 10.67 -0.57
C TYR A 129 -13.61 10.54 -1.27
N ARG A 130 -14.66 10.33 -0.47
CA ARG A 130 -16.07 10.31 -0.88
C ARG A 130 -16.87 11.08 0.15
N GLU A 131 -17.51 12.16 -0.28
CA GLU A 131 -18.26 13.05 0.60
C GLU A 131 -19.41 12.31 1.29
N GLU A 132 -20.04 11.35 0.60
CA GLU A 132 -21.20 10.60 1.09
C GLU A 132 -20.89 9.74 2.32
N LEU A 133 -19.61 9.47 2.59
CA LEU A 133 -19.18 8.73 3.79
C LEU A 133 -19.12 9.60 5.05
N GLY A 134 -19.25 10.93 4.91
CA GLY A 134 -19.24 11.89 6.02
C GLY A 134 -17.95 11.85 6.85
N LYS A 135 -16.83 11.43 6.24
CA LYS A 135 -15.52 11.38 6.90
C LYS A 135 -14.70 12.61 6.56
N THR A 136 -13.68 12.91 7.36
CA THR A 136 -12.77 14.03 7.12
C THR A 136 -11.66 13.65 6.14
N LEU A 137 -11.24 14.62 5.34
CA LEU A 137 -10.03 14.58 4.53
C LEU A 137 -8.79 14.63 5.45
N ARG A 138 -7.87 13.69 5.28
CA ARG A 138 -6.64 13.60 6.09
C ARG A 138 -5.53 14.47 5.53
N VAL A 139 -5.55 14.82 4.25
CA VAL A 139 -4.53 15.65 3.56
C VAL A 139 -4.15 16.93 4.31
N ALA A 140 -5.07 17.51 5.07
CA ALA A 140 -4.83 18.71 5.87
C ALA A 140 -3.84 18.46 7.02
N GLU A 141 -3.87 17.26 7.61
CA GLU A 141 -3.08 16.89 8.80
C GLU A 141 -1.97 15.88 8.47
N ASP A 142 -2.08 15.13 7.37
CA ASP A 142 -1.08 14.15 6.93
C ASP A 142 -0.18 14.77 5.84
N PRO A 143 1.05 15.22 6.18
CA PRO A 143 1.97 15.83 5.22
C PRO A 143 2.46 14.86 4.15
N TRP A 144 2.21 13.56 4.32
CA TRP A 144 2.61 12.56 3.35
C TRP A 144 1.63 12.39 2.19
N VAL A 145 0.41 12.91 2.28
CA VAL A 145 -0.52 12.85 1.14
C VAL A 145 0.00 13.72 0.00
N LYS A 146 0.13 13.15 -1.20
CA LYS A 146 0.61 13.81 -2.43
C LYS A 146 -0.47 14.05 -3.46
N ALA A 147 -1.54 13.26 -3.40
CA ALA A 147 -2.72 13.49 -4.19
C ALA A 147 -3.99 13.10 -3.41
N VAL A 148 -5.10 13.75 -3.76
CA VAL A 148 -6.44 13.40 -3.31
C VAL A 148 -7.28 13.06 -4.54
N ALA A 149 -7.75 11.82 -4.62
CA ALA A 149 -8.76 11.42 -5.59
C ALA A 149 -10.15 11.50 -4.95
N SER A 150 -11.04 12.33 -5.50
CA SER A 150 -12.37 12.52 -4.93
C SER A 150 -13.47 12.73 -5.96
N GLN A 151 -14.70 12.45 -5.53
CA GLN A 151 -15.93 12.95 -6.13
C GLN A 151 -16.88 13.36 -4.98
N PRO A 152 -17.44 14.59 -4.99
CA PRO A 152 -17.14 15.70 -5.92
C PRO A 152 -15.70 16.25 -5.77
N PRO A 153 -15.25 17.19 -6.63
CA PRO A 153 -13.97 17.86 -6.48
C PRO A 153 -13.83 18.56 -5.11
N VAL A 154 -12.61 18.55 -4.56
CA VAL A 154 -12.31 19.18 -3.26
C VAL A 154 -11.11 20.11 -3.36
N SER A 155 -11.06 21.13 -2.50
CA SER A 155 -9.87 21.96 -2.36
C SER A 155 -8.76 21.16 -1.70
N VAL A 156 -7.56 21.18 -2.29
CA VAL A 156 -6.37 20.51 -1.75
C VAL A 156 -5.28 21.53 -1.40
N PRO A 157 -4.39 21.25 -0.42
CA PRO A 157 -3.26 22.11 -0.11
C PRO A 157 -2.28 22.28 -1.28
N ALA A 158 -1.44 23.31 -1.24
CA ALA A 158 -0.37 23.48 -2.22
C ALA A 158 0.59 22.27 -2.23
N GLY A 159 1.00 21.86 -3.44
CA GLY A 159 1.85 20.68 -3.63
C GLY A 159 1.13 19.34 -3.45
N VAL A 160 -0.21 19.35 -3.46
CA VAL A 160 -1.05 18.15 -3.54
C VAL A 160 -1.86 18.21 -4.82
N ASP A 161 -1.83 17.13 -5.60
CA ASP A 161 -2.66 17.03 -6.80
C ASP A 161 -4.10 16.63 -6.45
N TRP A 162 -5.06 17.19 -7.16
CA TRP A 162 -6.43 16.69 -7.14
C TRP A 162 -6.68 15.80 -8.37
N LEU A 163 -7.31 14.65 -8.17
CA LEU A 163 -7.66 13.70 -9.22
C LEU A 163 -9.17 13.41 -9.17
N ASP A 164 -9.81 13.28 -10.32
CA ASP A 164 -11.19 12.80 -10.39
C ASP A 164 -11.22 11.31 -10.06
N LEU A 165 -11.91 10.93 -8.98
CA LEU A 165 -12.04 9.52 -8.56
C LEU A 165 -12.75 8.64 -9.62
N GLY A 166 -13.52 9.25 -10.52
CA GLY A 166 -14.19 8.56 -11.63
C GLY A 166 -13.31 8.40 -12.87
N ASP A 167 -12.22 9.16 -13.00
CA ASP A 167 -11.29 9.05 -14.13
C ASP A 167 -10.14 8.11 -13.79
N LEU A 168 -10.44 6.81 -13.91
CA LEU A 168 -9.48 5.76 -13.61
C LEU A 168 -8.24 5.82 -14.53
N GLU A 169 -8.37 6.36 -15.74
CA GLU A 169 -7.25 6.46 -16.67
C GLU A 169 -6.28 7.56 -16.23
N ALA A 170 -6.81 8.74 -15.85
CA ALA A 170 -6.00 9.82 -15.29
C ALA A 170 -5.29 9.40 -14.00
N ILE A 171 -5.96 8.64 -13.12
CA ILE A 171 -5.31 8.08 -11.91
C ILE A 171 -4.21 7.08 -12.31
N ALA A 172 -4.44 6.22 -13.29
CA ALA A 172 -3.43 5.27 -13.76
C ALA A 172 -2.21 6.00 -14.35
N GLU A 173 -2.41 7.07 -15.10
CA GLU A 173 -1.33 7.93 -15.61
C GLU A 173 -0.53 8.55 -14.45
N TRP A 174 -1.22 9.16 -13.48
CA TRP A 174 -0.59 9.75 -12.31
C TRP A 174 0.26 8.74 -11.52
N VAL A 175 -0.29 7.54 -11.27
CA VAL A 175 0.43 6.46 -10.57
C VAL A 175 1.58 5.91 -11.41
N SER A 176 1.42 5.78 -12.73
CA SER A 176 2.50 5.29 -13.61
C SER A 176 3.70 6.24 -13.70
N ALA A 177 3.48 7.55 -13.52
CA ALA A 177 4.54 8.55 -13.46
C ALA A 177 5.21 8.61 -12.07
N TRP A 178 4.66 7.96 -11.04
CA TRP A 178 5.15 8.04 -9.67
C TRP A 178 6.61 7.58 -9.50
N PRO A 179 7.08 6.46 -10.09
CA PRO A 179 8.49 6.07 -9.99
C PRO A 179 9.47 7.16 -10.42
N ALA A 180 9.14 7.95 -11.45
CA ALA A 180 9.98 9.06 -11.90
C ALA A 180 9.98 10.26 -10.93
N ARG A 181 8.87 10.46 -10.20
CA ARG A 181 8.71 11.54 -9.22
C ARG A 181 9.25 11.17 -7.84
N TRP A 182 9.43 9.88 -7.57
CA TRP A 182 9.84 9.33 -6.29
C TRP A 182 11.04 10.04 -5.65
N PRO A 183 12.19 10.27 -6.35
CA PRO A 183 13.36 10.89 -5.74
C PRO A 183 13.08 12.28 -5.14
N SER A 184 12.20 13.06 -5.78
CA SER A 184 11.80 14.40 -5.34
C SER A 184 10.59 14.43 -4.41
N GLU A 185 9.73 13.41 -4.47
CA GLU A 185 8.45 13.42 -3.75
C GLU A 185 8.36 12.44 -2.58
N ARG A 186 9.41 11.66 -2.32
CA ARG A 186 9.47 10.73 -1.17
C ARG A 186 9.49 11.38 0.20
N ALA A 187 9.67 12.69 0.32
CA ALA A 187 9.69 13.42 1.58
C ALA A 187 8.29 13.96 1.95
N PRO A 188 7.97 14.13 3.24
CA PRO A 188 6.71 14.77 3.63
C PRO A 188 6.68 16.23 3.15
N ARG A 189 5.48 16.73 2.84
CA ARG A 189 5.28 18.17 2.59
C ARG A 189 5.53 18.97 3.87
N CYS A 190 5.95 20.22 3.75
CA CYS A 190 5.88 21.15 4.87
C CYS A 190 4.41 21.48 5.15
N LEU A 191 3.97 21.32 6.39
CA LEU A 191 2.69 21.88 6.83
C LEU A 191 2.90 23.37 7.09
N ALA A 192 2.01 24.21 6.54
CA ALA A 192 2.02 25.65 6.74
C ALA A 192 1.50 26.03 8.13
#